data_AF-A0A7R7HWH8-F1
#
_entry.id   AF-A0A7R7HWH8-F1
#
_cell.length_a   1.000
_cell.length_b   1.000
_cell.length_c   1.000
_cell.angle_alpha   90.00
_cell.angle_beta   90.00
_cell.angle_gamma   90.00
#
_symmetry.space_group_name_H-M   'P 1'
#
loop_
_entity.id
_entity.type
_entity.pdbx_description
1 polymer ?
#
loop_
_entity_poly.entity_id
_entity_poly.type
_entity_poly.pdbx_seq_one_letter_code
_entity_poly.pdbx_strand_id
1 'polypeptide(L)'
;METDAAPSATGAVEAPGVPSAVGRVSDEQLDHCEQLLDRVGDLPEDDPGRCRARDAVVETLLPMADGIARAFPHGRQSVDDLVQVARLGLVKAVAGFDPERGGLAGYAVPTIRGS
;
A
#
# COMPACT_ATOMS: atom_id res chain seq x y z
N MET A 1 44.43 13.41 32.77
CA MET A 1 43.98 12.03 32.54
C MET A 1 42.50 12.03 32.90
N GLU A 2 41.62 12.60 32.07
CA GLU A 2 41.04 11.98 30.84
C GLU A 2 40.35 10.67 31.23
N THR A 3 39.04 10.43 31.11
CA THR A 3 37.97 10.85 30.15
C THR A 3 36.62 10.61 30.85
N ASP A 4 35.65 11.53 30.88
CA ASP A 4 34.56 11.83 29.92
C ASP A 4 33.65 10.65 29.44
N ALA A 5 32.35 10.93 29.53
CA ALA A 5 31.20 10.36 28.81
C ALA A 5 30.65 8.95 29.13
N ALA A 6 29.47 8.95 29.76
CA ALA A 6 28.31 8.18 29.30
C ALA A 6 27.18 9.19 29.00
N PRO A 7 26.07 8.86 28.30
CA PRO A 7 25.76 7.72 27.42
C PRO A 7 25.20 8.21 26.05
N SER A 8 25.18 7.39 25.00
CA SER A 8 24.15 7.50 23.94
C SER A 8 24.25 6.43 22.85
N ALA A 9 23.04 6.13 22.34
CA ALA A 9 22.71 5.60 21.03
C ALA A 9 22.73 4.08 20.82
N THR A 10 21.53 3.52 21.06
CA THR A 10 20.75 2.90 19.98
C THR A 10 21.37 1.67 19.31
N GLY A 11 21.29 0.54 20.00
CA GLY A 11 21.04 -0.74 19.33
C GLY A 11 19.55 -0.81 18.97
N ALA A 12 19.13 -0.07 17.94
CA ALA A 12 17.82 -0.26 17.33
C ALA A 12 17.80 -1.65 16.70
N VAL A 13 17.21 -2.58 17.45
CA VAL A 13 16.30 -3.63 16.97
C VAL A 13 16.65 -4.14 15.57
N GLU A 14 17.36 -5.27 15.51
CA GLU A 14 17.22 -6.16 14.35
C GLU A 14 15.72 -6.44 14.18
N ALA A 15 15.13 -5.79 13.18
CA ALA A 15 13.75 -6.03 12.82
C ALA A 15 13.63 -7.54 12.51
N PRO A 16 12.73 -8.27 13.19
CA PRO A 16 12.59 -9.69 13.00
C PRO A 16 12.23 -9.97 11.54
N GLY A 17 12.86 -11.03 11.02
CA GLY A 17 12.76 -11.48 9.64
C GLY A 17 11.35 -11.37 9.07
N VAL A 18 11.30 -10.73 7.91
CA VAL A 18 10.15 -10.53 7.04
C VAL A 18 9.23 -11.75 7.05
N PRO A 19 7.95 -11.61 7.45
CA PRO A 19 6.99 -12.69 7.26
C PRO A 19 6.76 -12.91 5.77
N SER A 20 7.18 -14.11 5.31
CA SER A 20 6.62 -15.02 4.30
C SER A 20 5.91 -14.44 3.06
N ALA A 21 6.21 -15.05 1.91
CA ALA A 21 5.82 -14.74 0.53
C ALA A 21 4.30 -14.64 0.19
N VAL A 22 3.42 -14.49 1.17
CA VAL A 22 1.96 -14.37 0.98
C VAL A 22 1.56 -12.90 1.22
N GLY A 23 1.46 -12.12 0.13
CA GLY A 23 0.99 -10.72 0.19
C GLY A 23 1.70 -9.73 -0.73
N ARG A 24 2.74 -10.14 -1.44
CA ARG A 24 3.42 -9.28 -2.42
C ARG A 24 2.76 -9.40 -3.79
N VAL A 25 2.24 -8.30 -4.29
CA VAL A 25 1.80 -8.15 -5.69
C VAL A 25 3.07 -8.11 -6.55
N SER A 26 3.12 -8.88 -7.63
CA SER A 26 4.26 -8.86 -8.56
C SER A 26 4.28 -7.59 -9.41
N ASP A 27 5.44 -7.24 -9.96
CA ASP A 27 5.56 -6.11 -10.88
C ASP A 27 4.63 -6.28 -12.09
N GLU A 28 4.51 -7.49 -12.64
CA GLU A 28 3.56 -7.79 -13.73
C GLU A 28 2.10 -7.53 -13.35
N GLN A 29 1.71 -7.82 -12.10
CA GLN A 29 0.37 -7.52 -11.61
C GLN A 29 0.16 -6.00 -11.44
N LEU A 30 1.19 -5.27 -11.01
CA LEU A 30 1.15 -3.80 -10.94
C LEU A 30 1.03 -3.19 -12.34
N ASP A 31 1.83 -3.65 -13.30
CA ASP A 31 1.76 -3.22 -14.70
C ASP A 31 0.37 -3.48 -15.30
N HIS A 32 -0.22 -4.64 -15.01
CA HIS A 32 -1.57 -4.96 -15.44
C HIS A 32 -2.61 -4.02 -14.81
N CYS A 33 -2.46 -3.70 -13.52
CA CYS A 33 -3.34 -2.75 -12.84
C CYS A 33 -3.23 -1.34 -13.45
N GLU A 34 -2.02 -0.88 -13.74
CA GLU A 34 -1.78 0.41 -14.41
C GLU A 34 -2.45 0.45 -15.79
N GLN A 35 -2.31 -0.60 -16.59
CA GLN A 35 -3.00 -0.72 -17.90
C GLN A 35 -4.53 -0.67 -17.77
N LEU A 36 -5.10 -1.25 -16.71
CA LEU A 36 -6.53 -1.17 -16.47
C LEU A 36 -6.95 0.26 -16.09
N LEU A 37 -6.17 0.95 -15.26
CA LEU A 37 -6.47 2.33 -14.85
C LEU A 37 -6.26 3.36 -15.96
N ASP A 38 -5.29 3.13 -16.84
CA ASP A 38 -5.09 3.92 -18.06
C ASP A 38 -6.33 3.85 -18.96
N ARG A 39 -6.82 2.64 -19.23
CA ARG A 39 -8.08 2.44 -19.98
C ARG A 39 -9.29 3.07 -19.33
N VAL A 40 -9.33 3.15 -18.00
CA VAL A 40 -10.41 3.87 -17.29
C VAL A 40 -10.40 5.34 -17.67
N GLY A 41 -9.23 5.95 -17.88
CA GLY A 41 -9.08 7.33 -18.37
C GLY A 41 -9.80 7.59 -19.70
N ASP A 42 -9.79 6.60 -20.61
CA ASP A 42 -10.41 6.70 -21.94
C ASP A 42 -11.94 6.53 -21.95
N LEU A 43 -12.52 5.98 -20.87
CA LEU A 43 -13.96 5.69 -20.81
C LEU A 43 -14.78 6.92 -20.36
N PRO A 44 -16.02 7.10 -20.86
CA PRO A 44 -16.94 8.14 -20.37
C PRO A 44 -17.15 8.06 -18.85
N GLU A 45 -17.34 9.20 -18.18
CA GLU A 45 -17.43 9.26 -16.70
C GLU A 45 -18.50 8.33 -16.11
N ASP A 46 -19.65 8.19 -16.78
CA ASP A 46 -20.77 7.34 -16.36
C ASP A 46 -20.68 5.87 -16.84
N ASP A 47 -19.57 5.49 -17.47
CA ASP A 47 -19.40 4.13 -18.00
C ASP A 47 -19.21 3.11 -16.85
N PRO A 48 -20.06 2.07 -16.75
CA PRO A 48 -19.97 1.07 -15.68
C PRO A 48 -18.66 0.25 -15.74
N GLY A 49 -17.98 0.22 -16.88
CA GLY A 49 -16.66 -0.37 -17.06
C GLY A 49 -15.59 0.31 -16.22
N ARG A 50 -15.75 1.60 -15.89
CA ARG A 50 -14.84 2.31 -14.98
C ARG A 50 -14.83 1.71 -13.58
N CYS A 51 -16.02 1.44 -13.03
CA CYS A 51 -16.15 0.80 -11.73
C CYS A 51 -15.58 -0.62 -11.76
N ARG A 52 -15.93 -1.43 -12.79
CA ARG A 52 -15.45 -2.81 -12.91
C ARG A 52 -13.92 -2.91 -12.98
N ALA A 53 -13.28 -2.04 -13.76
CA ALA A 53 -11.83 -2.03 -13.88
C ALA A 53 -11.16 -1.61 -12.55
N ARG A 54 -11.70 -0.60 -11.86
CA ARG A 54 -11.21 -0.18 -10.54
C ARG A 54 -11.39 -1.28 -9.49
N ASP A 55 -12.54 -1.97 -9.49
CA ASP A 55 -12.80 -3.08 -8.57
C ASP A 55 -11.80 -4.23 -8.80
N ALA A 56 -11.53 -4.59 -10.05
CA ALA A 56 -10.52 -5.61 -10.39
C ALA A 56 -9.10 -5.24 -9.91
N VAL A 57 -8.74 -3.96 -10.00
CA VAL A 57 -7.46 -3.45 -9.46
C VAL A 57 -7.45 -3.53 -7.94
N VAL A 58 -8.52 -3.09 -7.28
CA VAL A 58 -8.63 -3.20 -5.81
C VAL A 58 -8.46 -4.65 -5.37
N GLU A 59 -9.19 -5.59 -5.98
CA GLU A 59 -9.11 -7.01 -5.66
C GLU A 59 -7.69 -7.57 -5.82
N THR A 60 -7.00 -7.19 -6.90
CA THR A 60 -5.62 -7.61 -7.16
C THR A 60 -4.65 -7.10 -6.09
N LEU A 61 -4.88 -5.88 -5.60
CA LEU A 61 -4.01 -5.21 -4.63
C LEU A 61 -4.38 -5.45 -3.16
N LEU A 62 -5.48 -6.15 -2.88
CA LEU A 62 -5.91 -6.50 -1.51
C LEU A 62 -4.80 -7.18 -0.68
N PRO A 63 -4.05 -8.19 -1.21
CA PRO A 63 -3.01 -8.84 -0.43
C PRO A 63 -1.88 -7.89 0.00
N MET A 64 -1.59 -6.87 -0.84
CA MET A 64 -0.61 -5.84 -0.52
C MET A 64 -1.10 -4.94 0.63
N ALA A 65 -2.35 -4.47 0.57
CA ALA A 65 -2.93 -3.66 1.64
C ALA A 65 -2.96 -4.41 2.98
N ASP A 66 -3.36 -5.68 2.96
CA ASP A 66 -3.36 -6.55 4.13
C ASP A 66 -1.94 -6.76 4.68
N GLY A 67 -0.96 -6.96 3.80
CA GLY A 67 0.45 -7.08 4.16
C GLY A 67 0.99 -5.81 4.83
N ILE A 68 0.66 -4.63 4.30
CA ILE A 68 1.04 -3.34 4.88
C ILE A 68 0.45 -3.18 6.27
N ALA A 69 -0.84 -3.46 6.45
CA ALA A 69 -1.51 -3.36 7.75
C ALA A 69 -0.90 -4.29 8.81
N ARG A 70 -0.55 -5.52 8.44
CA ARG A 70 0.09 -6.49 9.34
C ARG A 70 1.53 -6.13 9.68
N ALA A 71 2.21 -5.39 8.81
CA ALA A 71 3.56 -4.90 9.06
C ALA A 71 3.60 -3.62 9.92
N PHE A 72 2.45 -2.95 10.14
CA PHE A 72 2.40 -1.76 10.98
C PHE A 72 2.64 -2.10 12.46
N PRO A 73 3.48 -1.32 13.17
CA PRO A 73 3.67 -1.50 14.61
C PRO A 73 2.34 -1.46 15.34
N HIS A 74 2.00 -2.56 16.01
CA HIS A 74 0.72 -2.69 16.69
C HIS A 74 0.68 -1.75 17.91
N GLY A 75 -0.25 -0.80 17.88
CA GLY A 75 -0.54 0.14 18.96
C GLY A 75 -1.78 -0.28 19.75
N ARG A 76 -2.70 0.66 19.99
CA ARG A 76 -4.00 0.38 20.64
C ARG A 76 -5.09 -0.16 19.72
N GLN A 77 -4.86 -0.18 18.40
CA GLN A 77 -5.81 -0.71 17.41
C GLN A 77 -5.53 -2.19 17.16
N SER A 78 -6.59 -2.95 16.91
CA SER A 78 -6.46 -4.35 16.51
C SER A 78 -5.90 -4.46 15.08
N VAL A 79 -5.28 -5.60 14.75
CA VAL A 79 -4.80 -5.87 13.39
C VAL A 79 -5.96 -5.82 12.38
N ASP A 80 -7.14 -6.31 12.76
CA ASP A 80 -8.32 -6.32 11.90
C ASP A 80 -8.80 -4.89 11.59
N ASP A 81 -8.74 -3.97 12.56
CA ASP A 81 -9.04 -2.56 12.34
C ASP A 81 -8.03 -1.93 11.36
N LEU A 82 -6.73 -2.22 11.56
CA LEU A 82 -5.68 -1.72 10.67
C LEU A 82 -5.86 -2.26 9.24
N VAL A 83 -6.24 -3.53 9.08
CA VAL A 83 -6.56 -4.13 7.78
C VAL A 83 -7.74 -3.42 7.12
N GLN A 84 -8.81 -3.13 7.86
CA GLN A 84 -9.95 -2.39 7.31
C GLN A 84 -9.54 -0.98 6.86
N VAL A 85 -8.76 -0.25 7.66
CA VAL A 85 -8.27 1.08 7.29
C VAL A 85 -7.37 1.01 6.05
N ALA A 86 -6.46 0.03 5.98
CA ALA A 86 -5.59 -0.14 4.82
C ALA A 86 -6.36 -0.45 3.53
N ARG A 87 -7.38 -1.31 3.59
CA ARG A 87 -8.26 -1.60 2.45
C ARG A 87 -9.05 -0.37 2.01
N LEU A 88 -9.55 0.43 2.94
CA LEU A 88 -10.19 1.71 2.61
C LEU A 88 -9.20 2.69 1.94
N GLY A 89 -7.97 2.75 2.46
CA GLY A 89 -6.89 3.52 1.84
C GLY A 89 -6.57 3.06 0.42
N LEU A 90 -6.58 1.75 0.16
CA LEU A 90 -6.40 1.19 -1.17
C LEU A 90 -7.52 1.63 -2.13
N VAL A 91 -8.79 1.54 -1.73
CA VAL A 91 -9.92 1.99 -2.56
C VAL A 91 -9.77 3.46 -2.92
N LYS A 92 -9.40 4.32 -1.95
CA LYS A 92 -9.15 5.74 -2.20
C LYS A 92 -7.97 5.97 -3.14
N ALA A 93 -6.89 5.21 -2.97
CA ALA A 93 -5.72 5.28 -3.84
C ALA A 93 -6.09 4.94 -5.28
N VAL A 94 -6.82 3.85 -5.51
CA VAL A 94 -7.25 3.44 -6.86
C VAL A 94 -8.21 4.46 -7.48
N ALA A 95 -9.12 5.04 -6.68
CA ALA A 95 -10.06 6.04 -7.17
C ALA A 95 -9.38 7.37 -7.56
N GLY A 96 -8.29 7.73 -6.87
CA GLY A 96 -7.56 9.00 -7.05
C GLY A 96 -6.27 8.89 -7.87
N PHE A 97 -5.90 7.69 -8.32
CA PHE A 97 -4.69 7.48 -9.11
C PHE A 97 -4.81 8.15 -10.49
N ASP A 98 -3.69 8.72 -10.92
CA ASP A 98 -3.51 9.38 -12.21
C ASP A 98 -2.21 8.84 -12.83
N PRO A 99 -2.30 8.03 -13.92
CA PRO A 99 -1.14 7.43 -14.57
C PRO A 99 -0.07 8.45 -14.99
N GLU A 100 -0.46 9.69 -15.30
CA GLU A 100 0.45 10.74 -15.75
C GLU A 100 1.34 11.29 -14.62
N ARG A 101 0.99 11.00 -13.35
CA ARG A 101 1.68 11.54 -12.16
C ARG A 101 2.71 10.56 -11.57
N GLY A 102 2.83 9.36 -12.12
CA GLY A 102 3.82 8.36 -11.73
C GLY A 102 3.22 6.97 -11.52
N GLY A 103 4.03 6.04 -11.00
CA GLY A 103 3.65 4.63 -10.84
C GLY A 103 2.65 4.38 -9.71
N LEU A 104 1.80 3.38 -9.89
CA LEU A 104 0.70 3.02 -8.99
C LEU A 104 1.21 2.65 -7.60
N ALA A 105 2.26 1.84 -7.49
CA ALA A 105 2.82 1.46 -6.19
C ALA A 105 3.33 2.67 -5.41
N GLY A 106 3.98 3.62 -6.09
CA GLY A 106 4.51 4.85 -5.49
C GLY A 106 3.43 5.76 -4.92
N TYR A 107 2.24 5.77 -5.53
CA TYR A 107 1.08 6.53 -5.05
C TYR A 107 0.25 5.76 -4.01
N ALA A 108 0.03 4.46 -4.22
CA ALA A 108 -0.86 3.65 -3.40
C ALA A 108 -0.30 3.36 -2.01
N VAL A 109 0.99 3.01 -1.91
CA VAL A 109 1.62 2.68 -0.62
C VAL A 109 1.52 3.82 0.41
N PRO A 110 1.89 5.08 0.12
CA PRO A 110 1.73 6.16 1.09
C PRO A 110 0.26 6.45 1.41
N THR A 111 -0.64 6.36 0.42
CA THR A 111 -2.08 6.56 0.63
C THR A 111 -2.68 5.50 1.56
N ILE A 112 -2.30 4.23 1.39
CA ILE A 112 -2.72 3.10 2.25
C ILE A 112 -2.19 3.27 3.67
N ARG A 113 -0.95 3.75 3.82
CA ARG A 113 -0.33 3.99 5.13
C ARG A 113 -0.96 5.16 5.90
N GLY A 114 -1.74 6.01 5.24
CA GLY A 114 -2.30 7.22 5.83
C GLY A 114 -1.29 8.37 5.82
N SER A 115 -1.05 8.92 4.62
CA SER A 115 -0.46 10.25 4.42
C SER A 115 -1.37 11.36 4.93
#